data_AF-A0A9J6EPJ3-F1
#
_entry.id   AF-A0A9J6EPJ3-F1
#
_cell.length_a   1.000
_cell.length_b   1.000
_cell.length_c   1.000
_cell.angle_alpha   90.00
_cell.angle_beta   90.00
_cell.angle_gamma   90.00
#
_symmetry.space_group_name_H-M   'P 1'
#
loop_
_entity.id
_entity.type
_entity.pdbx_description
1 polymer ?
#
loop_
_entity_poly.entity_id
_entity_poly.type
_entity_poly.pdbx_seq_one_letter_code
_entity_poly.pdbx_strand_id
1 'polypeptide(L)'
;MLKKVILGLEEIGYRVIAVVCDNNSLNRKAMKMFLPEPKLSPVYPHPAHQDRPLFYVVDAVHLFKCIRNNWLNQKNAVTCFFYPRFELSNNEVHPESKMTASFKHLRDLHKEESPLLLKSGYGLTLKALNSSSFERQDVKLVLQVFNPHVAEALAARKGHTDFQHATATAEFIKIILRWWSIVNVKTPSKGFHHRNVYEEPMSNHTDDPKASFLSAFITWLDVWEFYRHDTGVLTQETFSALRLSAQSLLALGKYCVSELHFKYILLGKVQADPLESRSGQYRQMAGVQYHISVHQLCET
;
A
#
# COMPACT_ATOMS: atom_id res chain seq x y z
N MET A 1 22.74 1.36 14.98
CA MET A 1 21.62 1.74 15.88
C MET A 1 20.50 0.71 15.85
N LEU A 2 19.85 0.46 14.71
CA LEU A 2 18.71 -0.48 14.61
C LEU A 2 18.97 -1.87 15.21
N LYS A 3 20.09 -2.54 14.84
CA LYS A 3 20.47 -3.83 15.44
C LYS A 3 20.58 -3.79 16.97
N LYS A 4 21.11 -2.71 17.54
CA LYS A 4 21.21 -2.54 19.00
C LYS A 4 19.83 -2.44 19.66
N VAL A 5 18.89 -1.74 19.03
CA VAL A 5 17.50 -1.64 19.53
C VAL A 5 16.83 -3.01 19.51
N ILE A 6 16.98 -3.77 18.42
CA ILE A 6 16.41 -5.13 18.32
C ILE A 6 16.98 -6.04 19.42
N LEU A 7 18.30 -6.05 19.61
CA LEU A 7 18.95 -6.84 20.65
C LEU A 7 18.48 -6.44 22.05
N GLY A 8 18.44 -5.14 22.35
CA GLY A 8 17.98 -4.66 23.67
C GLY A 8 16.51 -4.99 23.95
N LEU A 9 15.63 -4.97 22.93
CA LEU A 9 14.23 -5.40 23.08
C LEU A 9 14.11 -6.90 23.39
N GLU A 10 14.95 -7.74 22.79
CA GLU A 10 14.99 -9.18 23.06
C GLU A 10 15.55 -9.49 24.45
N GLU A 11 16.59 -8.76 24.87
CA GLU A 11 17.17 -8.89 26.22
C GLU A 11 16.16 -8.61 27.33
N ILE A 12 15.23 -7.68 27.13
CA ILE A 12 14.16 -7.37 28.08
C ILE A 12 12.90 -8.23 27.90
N GLY A 13 12.92 -9.22 26.99
CA GLY A 13 11.87 -10.22 26.83
C GLY A 13 10.83 -9.96 25.73
N TYR A 14 10.97 -8.91 24.91
CA TYR A 14 10.12 -8.76 23.72
C TYR A 14 10.61 -9.63 22.57
N ARG A 15 9.69 -10.16 21.77
CA ARG A 15 10.01 -10.87 20.53
C ARG A 15 9.80 -9.96 19.32
N VAL A 16 10.89 -9.49 18.72
CA VAL A 16 10.85 -8.62 17.56
C VAL A 16 10.76 -9.46 16.29
N ILE A 17 9.62 -9.39 15.60
CA ILE A 17 9.39 -10.18 14.38
C ILE A 17 9.52 -9.36 13.10
N ALA A 18 9.34 -8.04 13.14
CA ALA A 18 9.35 -7.20 11.95
C ALA A 18 9.92 -5.81 12.22
N VAL A 19 10.53 -5.22 11.18
CA VAL A 19 10.90 -3.80 11.09
C VAL A 19 10.01 -3.15 10.03
N VAL A 20 9.33 -2.06 10.41
CA VAL A 20 8.47 -1.28 9.50
C VAL A 20 9.04 0.13 9.34
N CYS A 21 9.16 0.61 8.11
CA CYS A 21 9.57 1.98 7.83
C CYS A 21 9.02 2.50 6.50
N ASP A 22 9.23 3.79 6.23
CA ASP A 22 8.96 4.38 4.91
C ASP A 22 9.89 3.83 3.81
N ASN A 23 9.66 4.24 2.56
CA ASN A 23 10.53 3.89 1.44
C ASN A 23 11.73 4.88 1.29
N ASN A 24 12.35 5.30 2.39
CA ASN A 24 13.54 6.16 2.33
C ASN A 24 14.80 5.35 1.96
N SER A 25 15.71 5.96 1.18
CA SER A 25 16.97 5.31 0.76
C SER A 25 17.88 4.93 1.92
N LEU A 26 17.90 5.72 3.01
CA LEU A 26 18.67 5.42 4.22
C LEU A 26 18.14 4.16 4.91
N ASN A 27 16.82 4.02 5.01
CA ASN A 27 16.19 2.86 5.62
C ASN A 27 16.46 1.59 4.80
N ARG A 28 16.34 1.65 3.47
CA ARG A 28 16.75 0.53 2.60
C ARG A 28 18.22 0.17 2.78
N LYS A 29 19.12 1.16 2.87
CA LYS A 29 20.55 0.93 3.09
C LYS A 29 20.81 0.26 4.44
N ALA A 30 20.14 0.69 5.50
CA ALA A 30 20.25 0.10 6.82
C ALA A 30 19.84 -1.38 6.82
N MET A 31 18.75 -1.73 6.14
CA MET A 31 18.28 -3.11 6.04
C MET A 31 19.20 -3.99 5.20
N LYS A 32 19.78 -3.48 4.10
CA LYS A 32 20.77 -4.24 3.30
C LYS A 32 21.94 -4.74 4.14
N MET A 33 22.36 -3.96 5.13
CA MET A 33 23.50 -4.29 6.00
C MET A 33 23.21 -5.40 7.03
N PHE A 34 21.99 -5.95 7.07
CA PHE A 34 21.68 -7.14 7.87
C PHE A 34 22.18 -8.43 7.22
N LEU A 35 22.54 -8.40 5.94
CA LEU A 35 23.16 -9.53 5.23
C LEU A 35 24.66 -9.28 5.05
N PRO A 36 25.49 -10.35 5.02
CA PRO A 36 26.91 -10.24 4.69
C PRO A 36 27.12 -9.61 3.30
N GLU A 37 26.34 -10.04 2.32
CA GLU A 37 26.26 -9.40 1.00
C GLU A 37 25.09 -8.39 1.00
N PRO A 38 25.35 -7.07 0.86
CA PRO A 38 24.32 -6.05 1.02
C PRO A 38 23.19 -6.12 -0.02
N LYS A 39 22.11 -6.84 0.32
CA LYS A 39 20.93 -7.02 -0.53
C LYS A 39 19.64 -6.73 0.22
N LEU A 40 18.68 -6.14 -0.49
CA LEU A 40 17.35 -5.91 0.07
C LEU A 40 16.55 -7.21 -0.06
N SER A 41 15.97 -7.67 1.04
CA SER A 41 15.25 -8.94 1.14
C SER A 41 13.97 -8.71 1.94
N PRO A 42 12.87 -9.43 1.65
CA PRO A 42 11.66 -9.35 2.48
C PRO A 42 11.88 -9.95 3.88
N VAL A 43 12.83 -10.88 4.01
CA VAL A 43 13.13 -11.62 5.24
C VAL A 43 14.64 -11.66 5.46
N TYR A 44 15.04 -11.49 6.72
CA TYR A 44 16.42 -11.53 7.19
C TYR A 44 16.57 -12.53 8.34
N PRO A 45 17.76 -13.10 8.58
CA PRO A 45 18.07 -13.79 9.82
C PRO A 45 17.95 -12.83 11.01
N HIS A 46 17.28 -13.25 12.08
CA HIS A 46 17.08 -12.39 13.24
C HIS A 46 18.41 -12.18 14.00
N PRO A 47 18.78 -10.94 14.37
CA PRO A 47 20.12 -10.63 14.90
C PRO A 47 20.44 -11.25 16.28
N ALA A 48 19.42 -11.56 17.07
CA ALA A 48 19.58 -12.28 18.35
C ALA A 48 19.54 -13.82 18.20
N HIS A 49 18.88 -14.33 17.16
CA HIS A 49 18.50 -15.75 17.01
C HIS A 49 18.43 -16.08 15.53
N GLN A 50 19.52 -16.60 14.94
CA GLN A 50 19.65 -16.72 13.47
C GLN A 50 18.64 -17.69 12.84
N ASP A 51 18.05 -18.58 13.63
CA ASP A 51 17.00 -19.53 13.28
C ASP A 51 15.62 -18.86 13.08
N ARG A 52 15.42 -17.65 13.62
CA ARG A 52 14.15 -16.92 13.50
C ARG A 52 14.20 -15.89 12.36
N PRO A 53 13.08 -15.67 11.65
CA PRO A 53 12.99 -14.61 10.65
C PRO A 53 12.81 -13.23 11.30
N LEU A 54 13.38 -12.22 10.66
CA LEU A 54 13.08 -10.81 10.84
C LEU A 54 12.52 -10.25 9.53
N PHE A 55 11.24 -9.90 9.53
CA PHE A 55 10.55 -9.38 8.33
C PHE A 55 10.82 -7.89 8.14
N TYR A 56 11.00 -7.47 6.89
CA TYR A 56 11.15 -6.06 6.54
C TYR A 56 9.97 -5.57 5.72
N VAL A 57 9.18 -4.66 6.28
CA VAL A 57 7.94 -4.18 5.67
C VAL A 57 8.07 -2.70 5.37
N VAL A 58 7.76 -2.33 4.12
CA VAL A 58 7.60 -0.91 3.77
C VAL A 58 6.17 -0.51 4.10
N ASP A 59 6.03 0.63 4.78
CA ASP A 59 4.76 1.15 5.26
C ASP A 59 3.70 1.22 4.13
N ALA A 60 2.58 0.52 4.34
CA ALA A 60 1.52 0.39 3.35
C ALA A 60 0.81 1.72 3.07
N VAL A 61 0.65 2.60 4.07
CA VAL A 61 0.05 3.93 3.90
C VAL A 61 0.92 4.78 2.98
N HIS A 62 2.24 4.73 3.19
CA HIS A 62 3.19 5.38 2.31
C HIS A 62 3.17 4.79 0.90
N LEU A 63 3.14 3.46 0.75
CA LEU A 63 3.04 2.82 -0.56
C LEU A 63 1.77 3.24 -1.30
N PHE A 64 0.65 3.34 -0.61
CA PHE A 64 -0.62 3.78 -1.19
C PHE A 64 -0.54 5.22 -1.73
N LYS A 65 0.09 6.12 -0.95
CA LYS A 65 0.43 7.48 -1.42
C LYS A 65 1.35 7.44 -2.64
N CYS A 66 2.38 6.59 -2.64
CA CYS A 66 3.30 6.45 -3.77
C CYS A 66 2.61 6.00 -5.05
N ILE A 67 1.74 4.99 -4.99
CA ILE A 67 0.99 4.50 -6.16
C ILE A 67 0.17 5.64 -6.78
N ARG A 68 -0.60 6.37 -5.96
CA ARG A 68 -1.37 7.54 -6.39
C ARG A 68 -0.50 8.63 -7.00
N ASN A 69 0.60 8.97 -6.33
CA ASN A 69 1.50 10.03 -6.77
C ASN A 69 2.23 9.64 -8.06
N ASN A 70 2.58 8.37 -8.23
CA ASN A 70 3.13 7.85 -9.48
C ASN A 70 2.13 8.00 -10.61
N TRP A 71 0.85 7.69 -10.36
CA TRP A 71 -0.19 7.85 -11.37
C TRP A 71 -0.34 9.32 -11.77
N LEU A 72 -0.47 10.22 -10.80
CA LEU A 72 -0.57 11.67 -11.03
C LEU A 72 0.59 12.26 -11.84
N ASN A 73 1.79 11.71 -11.67
CA ASN A 73 3.01 12.20 -12.31
C ASN A 73 3.32 11.52 -13.65
N GLN A 74 2.44 10.65 -14.16
CA GLN A 74 2.66 10.03 -15.47
C GLN A 74 2.70 11.10 -16.57
N LYS A 75 3.76 11.04 -17.38
CA LYS A 75 4.05 12.01 -18.45
C LYS A 75 3.55 11.55 -19.83
N ASN A 76 3.00 10.35 -19.93
CA ASN A 76 2.40 9.86 -21.16
C ASN A 76 1.05 10.53 -21.45
N ALA A 77 0.55 10.32 -22.67
CA ALA A 77 -0.78 10.74 -23.04
C ALA A 77 -1.79 10.27 -21.97
N VAL A 78 -2.74 11.15 -21.63
CA VAL A 78 -3.84 10.86 -20.70
C VAL A 78 -3.44 10.45 -19.27
N THR A 79 -2.18 10.60 -18.87
CA THR A 79 -1.70 10.28 -17.51
C THR A 79 -2.05 8.83 -17.14
N CYS A 80 -1.60 7.89 -17.97
CA CYS A 80 -1.98 6.49 -17.93
C CYS A 80 -0.96 5.61 -17.21
N PHE A 81 -1.44 4.53 -16.60
CA PHE A 81 -0.66 3.31 -16.36
C PHE A 81 -1.01 2.25 -17.39
N PHE A 82 -0.02 1.45 -17.76
CA PHE A 82 -0.17 0.25 -18.56
C PHE A 82 0.21 -0.95 -17.72
N TYR A 83 -0.75 -1.81 -17.43
CA TYR A 83 -0.60 -2.88 -16.45
C TYR A 83 -1.15 -4.21 -17.02
N PRO A 84 -0.66 -5.38 -16.57
CA PRO A 84 -1.17 -6.66 -17.03
C PRO A 84 -2.60 -6.88 -16.52
N ARG A 85 -3.46 -7.56 -17.27
CA ARG A 85 -4.82 -7.85 -16.81
C ARG A 85 -4.77 -8.77 -15.58
N PHE A 86 -5.58 -8.42 -14.60
CA PHE A 86 -5.78 -9.18 -13.35
C PHE A 86 -7.27 -9.43 -13.16
N GLU A 87 -7.67 -10.70 -13.13
CA GLU A 87 -9.04 -11.11 -12.93
C GLU A 87 -9.32 -11.30 -11.42
N LEU A 88 -10.03 -10.35 -10.81
CA LEU A 88 -10.24 -10.32 -9.35
C LEU A 88 -11.16 -11.44 -8.82
N SER A 89 -11.91 -12.10 -9.72
CA SER A 89 -12.85 -13.17 -9.36
C SER A 89 -12.13 -14.48 -8.99
N ASN A 90 -11.01 -14.78 -9.65
CA ASN A 90 -10.22 -15.99 -9.47
C ASN A 90 -8.72 -15.73 -9.17
N ASN A 91 -8.31 -14.46 -9.11
CA ASN A 91 -6.92 -14.02 -8.95
C ASN A 91 -5.99 -14.46 -10.10
N GLU A 92 -6.53 -14.61 -11.32
CA GLU A 92 -5.71 -14.93 -12.49
C GLU A 92 -5.00 -13.69 -13.05
N VAL A 93 -3.74 -13.88 -13.45
CA VAL A 93 -2.92 -12.88 -14.12
C VAL A 93 -2.79 -13.30 -15.57
N HIS A 94 -3.05 -12.39 -16.51
CA HIS A 94 -2.93 -12.63 -17.95
C HIS A 94 -1.78 -11.80 -18.53
N PRO A 95 -0.54 -12.35 -18.60
CA PRO A 95 0.64 -11.60 -19.02
C PRO A 95 0.55 -10.99 -20.41
N GLU A 96 -0.14 -11.67 -21.32
CA GLU A 96 -0.36 -11.29 -22.70
C GLU A 96 -1.40 -10.16 -22.87
N SER A 97 -2.23 -9.93 -21.86
CA SER A 97 -3.32 -8.96 -21.91
C SER A 97 -2.94 -7.67 -21.20
N LYS A 98 -2.63 -6.64 -21.99
CA LYS A 98 -2.25 -5.31 -21.49
C LYS A 98 -3.48 -4.41 -21.33
N MET A 99 -3.61 -3.80 -20.17
CA MET A 99 -4.68 -2.89 -19.79
C MET A 99 -4.17 -1.46 -19.60
N THR A 100 -5.05 -0.47 -19.76
CA THR A 100 -4.71 0.96 -19.64
C THR A 100 -5.60 1.60 -18.57
N ALA A 101 -4.99 2.14 -17.51
CA ALA A 101 -5.67 2.94 -16.50
C ALA A 101 -5.33 4.41 -16.67
N SER A 102 -6.27 5.21 -17.18
CA SER A 102 -6.09 6.65 -17.34
C SER A 102 -6.52 7.43 -16.09
N PHE A 103 -5.63 8.29 -15.59
CA PHE A 103 -6.00 9.23 -14.52
C PHE A 103 -6.90 10.35 -15.05
N LYS A 104 -6.83 10.68 -16.34
CA LYS A 104 -7.72 11.68 -16.96
C LYS A 104 -9.19 11.28 -16.81
N HIS A 105 -9.55 10.00 -16.89
CA HIS A 105 -10.94 9.57 -16.68
C HIS A 105 -11.49 9.97 -15.30
N LEU A 106 -10.65 10.02 -14.27
CA LEU A 106 -11.09 10.50 -12.95
C LEU A 106 -11.37 12.01 -12.99
N ARG A 107 -10.54 12.77 -13.71
CA ARG A 107 -10.75 14.22 -13.92
C ARG A 107 -12.01 14.48 -14.75
N ASP A 108 -12.23 13.68 -15.79
CA ASP A 108 -13.38 13.80 -16.67
C ASP A 108 -14.67 13.43 -15.94
N LEU A 109 -14.66 12.32 -15.19
CA LEU A 109 -15.78 11.92 -14.33
C LEU A 109 -16.15 13.06 -13.36
N HIS A 110 -15.17 13.62 -12.65
CA HIS A 110 -15.42 14.74 -11.74
C HIS A 110 -15.96 15.97 -12.48
N LYS A 111 -15.43 16.29 -13.67
CA LYS A 111 -15.86 17.45 -14.47
C LYS A 111 -17.32 17.29 -14.91
N GLU A 112 -17.68 16.14 -15.45
CA GLU A 112 -19.04 15.83 -15.90
C GLU A 112 -20.05 15.77 -14.77
N GLU A 113 -19.65 15.25 -13.60
CA GLU A 113 -20.53 15.18 -12.43
C GLU A 113 -20.58 16.51 -11.66
N SER A 114 -19.67 17.45 -11.91
CA SER A 114 -19.60 18.72 -11.18
C SER A 114 -20.91 19.54 -11.19
N PRO A 115 -21.65 19.69 -12.32
CA PRO A 115 -22.93 20.39 -12.33
C PRO A 115 -24.10 19.55 -11.80
N LEU A 116 -23.92 18.25 -11.58
CA LEU A 116 -24.99 17.35 -11.16
C LEU A 116 -25.24 17.45 -9.66
N LEU A 117 -26.52 17.38 -9.27
CA LEU A 117 -26.94 17.28 -7.86
C LEU A 117 -26.56 15.92 -7.26
N LEU A 118 -26.75 14.84 -8.03
CA LEU A 118 -26.40 13.47 -7.63
C LEU A 118 -25.15 13.04 -8.40
N LYS A 119 -24.11 12.66 -7.66
CA LYS A 119 -22.79 12.28 -8.20
C LYS A 119 -22.49 10.84 -7.83
N SER A 120 -22.10 10.03 -8.79
CA SER A 120 -21.72 8.64 -8.54
C SER A 120 -20.34 8.59 -7.86
N GLY A 121 -19.40 9.43 -8.31
CA GLY A 121 -18.08 9.63 -7.72
C GLY A 121 -18.06 10.71 -6.64
N TYR A 122 -19.10 10.83 -5.81
CA TYR A 122 -19.32 11.96 -4.88
C TYR A 122 -18.15 12.32 -3.95
N GLY A 123 -17.30 11.35 -3.60
CA GLY A 123 -16.13 11.58 -2.75
C GLY A 123 -14.91 12.14 -3.47
N LEU A 124 -14.90 12.16 -4.81
CA LEU A 124 -13.78 12.62 -5.61
C LEU A 124 -13.74 14.15 -5.63
N THR A 125 -12.60 14.75 -5.26
CA THR A 125 -12.46 16.22 -5.21
C THR A 125 -11.35 16.71 -6.13
N LEU A 126 -11.40 17.99 -6.51
CA LEU A 126 -10.31 18.65 -7.24
C LEU A 126 -8.96 18.55 -6.51
N LYS A 127 -8.94 18.57 -5.18
CA LYS A 127 -7.71 18.41 -4.37
C LYS A 127 -7.10 17.03 -4.55
N ALA A 128 -7.92 15.98 -4.60
CA ALA A 128 -7.44 14.61 -4.84
C ALA A 128 -6.91 14.42 -6.27
N LEU A 129 -7.51 15.13 -7.24
CA LEU A 129 -7.14 15.07 -8.65
C LEU A 129 -5.93 15.94 -9.04
N ASN A 130 -5.69 17.01 -8.29
CA ASN A 130 -4.66 18.02 -8.56
C ASN A 130 -3.88 18.37 -7.28
N SER A 131 -3.35 17.36 -6.59
CA SER A 131 -2.71 17.56 -5.29
C SER A 131 -1.38 18.32 -5.37
N SER A 132 -1.26 19.35 -4.53
CA SER A 132 -0.01 20.03 -4.21
C SER A 132 0.99 19.13 -3.48
N SER A 133 2.22 19.62 -3.28
CA SER A 133 3.31 18.93 -2.58
C SER A 133 2.89 18.44 -1.18
N PHE A 134 2.14 19.26 -0.44
CA PHE A 134 1.68 18.93 0.90
C PHE A 134 0.53 17.92 0.87
N GLU A 135 -0.44 18.12 -0.01
CA GLU A 135 -1.61 17.24 -0.19
C GLU A 135 -1.25 15.83 -0.69
N ARG A 136 -0.08 15.68 -1.33
CA ARG A 136 0.49 14.37 -1.71
C ARG A 136 0.81 13.49 -0.50
N GLN A 137 0.92 14.06 0.70
CA GLN A 137 1.11 13.32 1.95
C GLN A 137 -0.19 12.90 2.63
N ASP A 138 -1.35 13.40 2.19
CA ASP A 138 -2.65 13.08 2.79
C ASP A 138 -3.23 11.78 2.22
N VAL A 139 -3.37 10.76 3.08
CA VAL A 139 -4.00 9.48 2.73
C VAL A 139 -5.49 9.62 2.44
N LYS A 140 -6.18 10.61 3.02
CA LYS A 140 -7.62 10.83 2.77
C LYS A 140 -7.87 11.19 1.31
N LEU A 141 -6.99 11.96 0.69
CA LEU A 141 -7.07 12.27 -0.74
C LEU A 141 -6.76 11.05 -1.62
N VAL A 142 -5.90 10.14 -1.16
CA VAL A 142 -5.67 8.85 -1.84
C VAL A 142 -6.95 8.00 -1.84
N LEU A 143 -7.65 7.94 -0.71
CA LEU A 143 -8.93 7.22 -0.55
C LEU A 143 -10.07 7.80 -1.38
N GLN A 144 -9.98 9.06 -1.81
CA GLN A 144 -10.95 9.65 -2.75
C GLN A 144 -10.70 9.17 -4.18
N VAL A 145 -9.45 8.96 -4.57
CA VAL A 145 -9.06 8.40 -5.88
C VAL A 145 -9.38 6.90 -5.94
N PHE A 146 -8.89 6.15 -4.96
CA PHE A 146 -9.13 4.73 -4.85
C PHE A 146 -10.37 4.50 -3.99
N ASN A 147 -11.53 4.55 -4.65
CA ASN A 147 -12.84 4.45 -4.02
C ASN A 147 -13.74 3.50 -4.81
N PRO A 148 -14.49 2.58 -4.16
CA PRO A 148 -15.41 1.67 -4.85
C PRO A 148 -16.43 2.40 -5.72
N HIS A 149 -16.99 3.52 -5.24
CA HIS A 149 -17.97 4.29 -6.00
C HIS A 149 -17.38 4.95 -7.24
N VAL A 150 -16.13 5.42 -7.18
CA VAL A 150 -15.41 5.94 -8.35
C VAL A 150 -15.16 4.83 -9.36
N ALA A 151 -14.79 3.64 -8.91
CA ALA A 151 -14.60 2.50 -9.80
C ALA A 151 -15.91 2.10 -10.50
N GLU A 152 -17.02 1.99 -9.77
CA GLU A 152 -18.33 1.69 -10.38
C GLU A 152 -18.80 2.79 -11.33
N ALA A 153 -18.62 4.07 -10.95
CA ALA A 153 -18.96 5.20 -11.81
C ALA A 153 -18.19 5.17 -13.15
N LEU A 154 -16.91 4.81 -13.13
CA LEU A 154 -16.11 4.62 -14.34
C LEU A 154 -16.53 3.39 -15.13
N ALA A 155 -16.84 2.27 -14.48
CA ALA A 155 -17.31 1.06 -15.15
C ALA A 155 -18.65 1.28 -15.88
N ALA A 156 -19.53 2.12 -15.32
CA ALA A 156 -20.79 2.52 -15.93
C ALA A 156 -20.61 3.35 -17.22
N ARG A 157 -19.41 3.87 -17.51
CA ARG A 157 -19.11 4.60 -18.76
C ARG A 157 -18.62 3.71 -19.90
N LYS A 158 -18.74 2.39 -19.76
CA LYS A 158 -18.37 1.42 -20.82
C LYS A 158 -19.06 1.78 -22.15
N GLY A 159 -18.26 1.93 -23.21
CA GLY A 159 -18.75 2.22 -24.55
C GLY A 159 -18.91 3.71 -24.88
N HIS A 160 -18.70 4.62 -23.92
CA HIS A 160 -18.63 6.06 -24.21
C HIS A 160 -17.29 6.39 -24.89
N THR A 161 -17.35 7.16 -25.98
CA THR A 161 -16.17 7.54 -26.78
C THR A 161 -15.14 8.33 -25.97
N ASP A 162 -15.60 9.18 -25.06
CA ASP A 162 -14.74 10.03 -24.22
C ASP A 162 -14.10 9.28 -23.04
N PHE A 163 -14.52 8.03 -22.81
CA PHE A 163 -14.09 7.16 -21.71
C PHE A 163 -13.46 5.86 -22.22
N GLN A 164 -12.69 5.95 -23.31
CA GLN A 164 -11.94 4.81 -23.83
C GLN A 164 -11.02 4.25 -22.73
N HIS A 165 -11.19 2.98 -22.36
CA HIS A 165 -10.50 2.31 -21.24
C HIS A 165 -11.02 2.64 -19.84
N ALA A 166 -12.17 3.29 -19.65
CA ALA A 166 -12.72 3.53 -18.31
C ALA A 166 -12.98 2.24 -17.51
N THR A 167 -13.38 1.15 -18.17
CA THR A 167 -13.48 -0.17 -17.54
C THR A 167 -12.12 -0.64 -16.98
N ALA A 168 -11.05 -0.48 -17.76
CA ALA A 168 -9.71 -0.82 -17.32
C ALA A 168 -9.19 0.14 -16.22
N THR A 169 -9.57 1.42 -16.23
CA THR A 169 -9.30 2.32 -15.10
C THR A 169 -10.02 1.83 -13.83
N ALA A 170 -11.29 1.42 -13.94
CA ALA A 170 -12.07 0.89 -12.82
C ALA A 170 -11.45 -0.40 -12.25
N GLU A 171 -11.04 -1.33 -13.12
CA GLU A 171 -10.36 -2.57 -12.72
C GLU A 171 -9.06 -2.29 -11.97
N PHE A 172 -8.23 -1.36 -12.46
CA PHE A 172 -7.01 -0.95 -11.74
C PHE A 172 -7.31 -0.43 -10.33
N ILE A 173 -8.33 0.44 -10.20
CA ILE A 173 -8.75 0.95 -8.90
C ILE A 173 -9.19 -0.21 -7.98
N LYS A 174 -9.95 -1.18 -8.50
CA LYS A 174 -10.42 -2.35 -7.74
C LYS A 174 -9.27 -3.25 -7.29
N ILE A 175 -8.23 -3.44 -8.11
CA ILE A 175 -7.04 -4.24 -7.74
C ILE A 175 -6.32 -3.58 -6.56
N ILE A 176 -6.03 -2.28 -6.65
CA ILE A 176 -5.34 -1.55 -5.57
C ILE A 176 -6.21 -1.48 -4.31
N LEU A 177 -7.54 -1.30 -4.44
CA LEU A 177 -8.47 -1.36 -3.32
C LEU A 177 -8.45 -2.71 -2.62
N ARG A 178 -8.42 -3.82 -3.37
CA ARG A 178 -8.36 -5.17 -2.81
C ARG A 178 -7.08 -5.38 -2.01
N TRP A 179 -5.93 -4.94 -2.53
CA TRP A 179 -4.67 -4.92 -1.78
C TRP A 179 -4.79 -4.08 -0.50
N TRP A 180 -5.33 -2.87 -0.60
CA TRP A 180 -5.51 -1.97 0.54
C TRP A 180 -6.43 -2.52 1.63
N SER A 181 -7.53 -3.17 1.25
CA SER A 181 -8.48 -3.83 2.17
C SER A 181 -7.76 -4.85 3.06
N ILE A 182 -6.83 -5.61 2.51
CA ILE A 182 -6.05 -6.65 3.21
C ILE A 182 -5.00 -6.04 4.13
N VAL A 183 -4.18 -5.11 3.62
CA VAL A 183 -3.01 -4.59 4.36
C VAL A 183 -3.38 -3.52 5.39
N ASN A 184 -4.65 -3.08 5.43
CA ASN A 184 -5.15 -2.06 6.35
C ASN A 184 -6.23 -2.60 7.32
N VAL A 185 -6.18 -3.89 7.67
CA VAL A 185 -7.03 -4.48 8.72
C VAL A 185 -6.43 -4.20 10.10
N LYS A 186 -7.08 -3.33 10.89
CA LYS A 186 -6.61 -2.88 12.21
C LYS A 186 -7.42 -3.45 13.37
N THR A 187 -8.58 -4.04 13.11
CA THR A 187 -9.46 -4.63 14.12
C THR A 187 -10.01 -5.95 13.62
N PRO A 188 -10.27 -6.93 14.51
CA PRO A 188 -10.79 -8.24 14.09
C PRO A 188 -12.16 -8.19 13.43
N SER A 189 -13.00 -7.23 13.81
CA SER A 189 -14.39 -7.12 13.35
C SER A 189 -14.57 -6.28 12.08
N LYS A 190 -13.50 -5.70 11.52
CA LYS A 190 -13.58 -4.80 10.36
C LYS A 190 -14.31 -5.46 9.17
N GLY A 191 -13.83 -6.63 8.74
CA GLY A 191 -14.43 -7.37 7.63
C GLY A 191 -15.88 -7.78 7.87
N PHE A 192 -16.24 -8.14 9.11
CA PHE A 192 -17.62 -8.43 9.47
C PHE A 192 -18.53 -7.21 9.32
N HIS A 193 -18.14 -6.06 9.88
CA HIS A 193 -18.94 -4.83 9.79
C HIS A 193 -19.08 -4.32 8.36
N HIS A 194 -18.03 -4.47 7.56
CA HIS A 194 -18.01 -4.03 6.16
C HIS A 194 -18.53 -5.10 5.19
N ARG A 195 -18.85 -6.31 5.67
CA ARG A 195 -19.23 -7.47 4.85
C ARG A 195 -18.24 -7.74 3.72
N ASN A 196 -16.95 -7.67 4.05
CA ASN A 196 -15.85 -7.85 3.11
C ASN A 196 -14.81 -8.83 3.68
N VAL A 197 -14.75 -10.02 3.10
CA VAL A 197 -13.82 -11.09 3.49
C VAL A 197 -12.34 -10.66 3.39
N TYR A 198 -12.02 -9.72 2.49
CA TYR A 198 -10.67 -9.20 2.33
C TYR A 198 -10.29 -8.16 3.39
N GLU A 199 -11.24 -7.73 4.21
CA GLU A 199 -11.00 -6.88 5.38
C GLU A 199 -11.05 -7.65 6.71
N GLU A 200 -11.10 -8.98 6.64
CA GLU A 200 -10.95 -9.85 7.79
C GLU A 200 -9.47 -10.07 8.13
N PRO A 201 -9.14 -10.40 9.39
CA PRO A 201 -7.78 -10.80 9.77
C PRO A 201 -7.28 -12.00 8.98
N MET A 202 -5.98 -12.03 8.66
CA MET A 202 -5.37 -13.21 8.05
C MET A 202 -5.21 -14.29 9.11
N SER A 203 -5.66 -15.50 8.82
CA SER A 203 -5.74 -16.62 9.78
C SER A 203 -5.26 -17.91 9.14
N ASN A 204 -5.13 -18.97 9.94
CA ASN A 204 -4.66 -20.28 9.48
C ASN A 204 -5.77 -21.06 8.73
N HIS A 205 -6.22 -20.54 7.58
CA HIS A 205 -7.10 -21.26 6.67
C HIS A 205 -6.30 -21.71 5.45
N THR A 206 -6.47 -22.98 5.06
CA THR A 206 -5.80 -23.57 3.89
C THR A 206 -6.04 -22.75 2.62
N ASP A 207 -7.22 -22.14 2.50
CA ASP A 207 -7.63 -21.31 1.37
C ASP A 207 -7.95 -19.87 1.78
N ASP A 208 -7.09 -19.24 2.61
CA ASP A 208 -7.29 -17.83 2.96
C ASP A 208 -7.27 -16.95 1.68
N PRO A 209 -8.39 -16.31 1.28
CA PRO A 209 -8.47 -15.54 0.05
C PRO A 209 -7.51 -14.34 0.04
N LYS A 210 -7.09 -13.86 1.21
CA LYS A 210 -6.15 -12.75 1.38
C LYS A 210 -4.73 -13.19 1.05
N ALA A 211 -4.33 -14.39 1.49
CA ALA A 211 -3.04 -14.97 1.14
C ALA A 211 -2.96 -15.31 -0.35
N SER A 212 -4.02 -15.89 -0.92
CA SER A 212 -4.13 -16.18 -2.35
C SER A 212 -4.07 -14.90 -3.20
N PHE A 213 -4.81 -13.87 -2.81
CA PHE A 213 -4.75 -12.57 -3.50
C PHE A 213 -3.35 -11.95 -3.41
N LEU A 214 -2.71 -11.91 -2.24
CA LEU A 214 -1.36 -11.35 -2.11
C LEU A 214 -0.34 -12.11 -2.95
N SER A 215 -0.45 -13.44 -3.02
CA SER A 215 0.39 -14.25 -3.90
C SER A 215 0.21 -13.87 -5.37
N ALA A 216 -1.04 -13.81 -5.85
CA ALA A 216 -1.33 -13.39 -7.21
C ALA A 216 -0.94 -11.93 -7.49
N PHE A 217 -1.08 -11.04 -6.51
CA PHE A 217 -0.67 -9.65 -6.61
C PHE A 217 0.84 -9.51 -6.77
N ILE A 218 1.64 -10.35 -6.08
CA ILE A 218 3.09 -10.42 -6.29
C ILE A 218 3.39 -10.88 -7.72
N THR A 219 2.74 -11.96 -8.19
CA THR A 219 2.89 -12.43 -9.58
C THR A 219 2.50 -11.35 -10.60
N TRP A 220 1.43 -10.61 -10.34
CA TRP A 220 0.98 -9.50 -11.18
C TRP A 220 2.01 -8.38 -11.25
N LEU A 221 2.64 -8.03 -10.12
CA LEU A 221 3.76 -7.09 -10.10
C LEU A 221 4.93 -7.65 -10.92
N ASP A 222 5.34 -8.90 -10.70
CA ASP A 222 6.44 -9.52 -11.44
C ASP A 222 6.21 -9.48 -12.95
N VAL A 223 4.99 -9.77 -13.41
CA VAL A 223 4.59 -9.61 -14.82
C VAL A 223 4.67 -8.14 -15.27
N TRP A 224 4.20 -7.21 -14.44
CA TRP A 224 4.22 -5.79 -14.74
C TRP A 224 5.65 -5.23 -14.87
N GLU A 225 6.63 -5.80 -14.15
CA GLU A 225 8.05 -5.42 -14.28
C GLU A 225 8.59 -5.60 -15.71
N PHE A 226 8.08 -6.59 -16.44
CA PHE A 226 8.51 -6.88 -17.81
C PHE A 226 8.01 -5.86 -18.84
N TYR A 227 7.00 -5.04 -18.51
CA TYR A 227 6.43 -4.09 -19.46
C TYR A 227 7.37 -2.92 -19.79
N ARG A 228 8.55 -2.81 -19.15
CA ARG A 228 9.68 -1.89 -19.43
C ARG A 228 9.33 -0.72 -20.37
N HIS A 229 8.65 0.28 -19.81
CA HIS A 229 8.36 1.53 -20.48
C HIS A 229 8.96 2.70 -19.70
N ASP A 230 9.43 3.73 -20.40
CA ASP A 230 9.94 4.97 -19.78
C ASP A 230 8.83 5.74 -19.03
N THR A 231 7.58 5.56 -19.47
CA THR A 231 6.38 6.14 -18.87
C THR A 231 5.23 5.15 -18.90
N GLY A 232 4.26 5.32 -18.02
CA GLY A 232 3.10 4.43 -17.90
C GLY A 232 3.31 3.21 -17.03
N VAL A 233 4.34 3.21 -16.20
CA VAL A 233 4.60 2.19 -15.19
C VAL A 233 4.92 2.86 -13.85
N LEU A 234 4.90 2.08 -12.78
CA LEU A 234 5.41 2.52 -11.48
C LEU A 234 6.92 2.83 -11.59
N THR A 235 7.41 3.82 -10.87
CA THR A 235 8.86 4.05 -10.73
C THR A 235 9.50 2.83 -10.08
N GLN A 236 10.76 2.57 -10.42
CA GLN A 236 11.47 1.39 -9.90
C GLN A 236 11.47 1.34 -8.37
N GLU A 237 11.58 2.49 -7.69
CA GLU A 237 11.55 2.57 -6.23
C GLU A 237 10.18 2.20 -5.66
N THR A 238 9.10 2.67 -6.27
CA THR A 238 7.73 2.38 -5.82
C THR A 238 7.39 0.92 -6.09
N PHE A 239 7.72 0.45 -7.29
CA PHE A 239 7.53 -0.92 -7.71
C PHE A 239 8.27 -1.90 -6.78
N SER A 240 9.58 -1.70 -6.59
CA SER A 240 10.41 -2.58 -5.77
C SER A 240 9.93 -2.61 -4.32
N ALA A 241 9.52 -1.47 -3.77
CA ALA A 241 9.03 -1.39 -2.39
C ALA A 241 7.64 -2.03 -2.22
N LEU A 242 6.75 -1.87 -3.21
CA LEU A 242 5.43 -2.50 -3.21
C LEU A 242 5.55 -4.02 -3.28
N ARG A 243 6.37 -4.54 -4.21
CA ARG A 243 6.64 -5.97 -4.33
C ARG A 243 7.26 -6.54 -3.06
N LEU A 244 8.30 -5.88 -2.54
CA LEU A 244 8.97 -6.28 -1.30
C LEU A 244 8.00 -6.34 -0.13
N SER A 245 7.19 -5.29 0.08
CA SER A 245 6.24 -5.23 1.19
C SER A 245 5.14 -6.28 1.05
N ALA A 246 4.62 -6.52 -0.16
CA ALA A 246 3.65 -7.59 -0.41
C ALA A 246 4.23 -8.98 -0.07
N GLN A 247 5.46 -9.26 -0.50
CA GLN A 247 6.18 -10.50 -0.15
C GLN A 247 6.37 -10.63 1.37
N SER A 248 6.85 -9.56 2.03
CA SER A 248 7.07 -9.54 3.47
C SER A 248 5.80 -9.73 4.27
N LEU A 249 4.69 -9.07 3.90
CA LEU A 249 3.41 -9.19 4.59
C LEU A 249 2.79 -10.58 4.41
N LEU A 250 2.89 -11.16 3.21
CA LEU A 250 2.45 -12.54 2.97
C LEU A 250 3.27 -13.55 3.80
N ALA A 251 4.59 -13.41 3.81
CA ALA A 251 5.48 -14.30 4.55
C ALA A 251 5.32 -14.12 6.07
N LEU A 252 5.21 -12.88 6.56
CA LEU A 252 4.92 -12.56 7.96
C LEU A 252 3.58 -13.15 8.39
N GLY A 253 2.55 -13.00 7.56
CA GLY A 253 1.23 -13.53 7.86
C GLY A 253 1.23 -15.04 8.02
N LYS A 254 1.84 -15.76 7.06
CA LYS A 254 2.06 -17.21 7.13
C LYS A 254 2.86 -17.62 8.37
N TYR A 255 3.98 -16.94 8.65
CA TYR A 255 4.80 -17.24 9.83
C TYR A 255 4.03 -17.07 11.14
N CYS A 256 3.26 -16.00 11.30
CA CYS A 256 2.48 -15.76 12.51
C CYS A 256 1.42 -16.85 12.75
N VAL A 257 0.73 -17.31 11.71
CA VAL A 257 -0.35 -18.29 11.87
C VAL A 257 0.16 -19.73 11.92
N SER A 258 1.19 -20.06 11.14
CA SER A 258 1.71 -21.43 11.02
C SER A 258 2.78 -21.76 12.06
N GLU A 259 3.75 -20.86 12.29
CA GLU A 259 4.90 -21.11 13.18
C GLU A 259 4.70 -20.55 14.59
N LEU A 260 4.06 -19.37 14.72
CA LEU A 260 3.76 -18.79 16.03
C LEU A 260 2.39 -19.22 16.57
N HIS A 261 1.62 -19.98 15.79
CA HIS A 261 0.28 -20.47 16.13
C HIS A 261 -0.69 -19.37 16.57
N PHE A 262 -0.54 -18.15 16.03
CA PHE A 262 -1.51 -17.09 16.28
C PHE A 262 -2.84 -17.42 15.59
N LYS A 263 -3.95 -17.18 16.29
CA LYS A 263 -5.29 -17.36 15.72
C LYS A 263 -5.47 -16.54 14.43
N TYR A 264 -4.92 -15.33 14.41
CA TYR A 264 -4.90 -14.43 13.27
C TYR A 264 -3.83 -13.35 13.43
N ILE A 265 -3.58 -12.61 12.35
CA ILE A 265 -2.78 -11.39 12.32
C ILE A 265 -3.58 -10.23 11.71
N LEU A 266 -3.37 -9.04 12.25
CA LEU A 266 -3.90 -7.77 11.75
C LEU A 266 -2.81 -7.04 10.96
N LEU A 267 -2.76 -7.22 9.65
CA LEU A 267 -1.70 -6.63 8.82
C LEU A 267 -1.68 -5.09 8.89
N GLY A 268 -2.83 -4.45 9.15
CA GLY A 268 -2.90 -3.00 9.37
C GLY A 268 -2.26 -2.53 10.68
N LYS A 269 -1.84 -3.42 11.57
CA LYS A 269 -1.00 -3.08 12.73
C LYS A 269 0.49 -3.07 12.39
N VAL A 270 0.88 -3.58 11.23
CA VAL A 270 2.27 -3.60 10.72
C VAL A 270 2.51 -2.33 9.90
N GLN A 271 2.37 -1.18 10.56
CA GLN A 271 2.41 0.16 9.96
C GLN A 271 3.11 1.15 10.92
N ALA A 272 3.63 2.25 10.38
CA ALA A 272 4.28 3.31 11.13
C ALA A 272 3.31 4.39 11.67
N ASP A 273 2.01 4.27 11.42
CA ASP A 273 0.97 5.20 11.90
C ASP A 273 1.07 5.55 13.39
N PRO A 274 1.34 4.61 14.33
CA PRO A 274 1.49 4.97 15.74
C PRO A 274 2.65 5.95 15.99
N LEU A 275 3.73 5.86 15.22
CA LEU A 275 4.85 6.80 15.29
C LEU A 275 4.43 8.18 14.79
N GLU A 276 3.73 8.25 13.64
CA GLU A 276 3.23 9.53 13.10
C GLU A 276 2.21 10.19 14.04
N SER A 277 1.33 9.39 14.66
CA SER A 277 0.38 9.86 15.67
C SER A 277 1.10 10.45 16.87
N ARG A 278 2.16 9.79 17.36
CA ARG A 278 2.98 10.30 18.47
C ARG A 278 3.73 11.58 18.08
N SER A 279 4.27 11.66 16.87
CA SER A 279 4.83 12.92 16.34
C SER A 279 3.79 14.04 16.26
N GLY A 280 2.53 13.73 15.94
CA GLY A 280 1.43 14.67 15.98
C GLY A 280 1.14 15.19 17.39
N GLN A 281 1.14 14.30 18.39
CA GLN A 281 0.96 14.66 19.80
C GLN A 281 2.06 15.60 20.29
N TYR A 282 3.33 15.34 19.95
CA TYR A 282 4.42 16.26 20.29
C TYR A 282 4.20 17.66 19.72
N ARG A 283 3.77 17.78 18.46
CA ARG A 283 3.45 19.08 17.85
C ARG A 283 2.30 19.77 18.56
N GLN A 284 1.26 19.03 18.95
CA GLN A 284 0.12 19.58 19.68
C GLN A 284 0.53 20.10 21.06
N MET A 285 1.35 19.36 21.80
CA MET A 285 1.87 19.79 23.11
C MET A 285 2.74 21.04 23.00
N ALA A 286 3.46 21.21 21.88
CA ALA A 286 4.23 22.41 21.57
C ALA A 286 3.40 23.55 20.94
N GLY A 287 2.11 23.67 21.26
CA GLY A 287 1.25 24.75 20.75
C GLY A 287 0.99 24.67 19.24
N VAL A 288 0.98 23.47 18.67
CA VAL A 288 0.84 23.21 17.21
C VAL A 288 2.04 23.71 16.40
N GLN A 289 3.20 23.88 17.04
CA GLN A 289 4.43 24.23 16.36
C GLN A 289 4.97 23.02 15.57
N TYR A 290 5.11 23.18 14.26
CA TYR A 290 5.67 22.13 13.38
C TYR A 290 7.17 21.92 13.58
N HIS A 291 7.88 22.95 14.05
CA HIS A 291 9.32 22.94 14.29
C HIS A 291 9.59 22.81 15.80
N ILE A 292 9.62 21.58 16.29
CA ILE A 292 9.95 21.29 17.69
C ILE A 292 11.46 21.06 17.79
N SER A 293 12.12 21.69 18.76
CA SER A 293 13.54 21.45 19.02
C SER A 293 13.75 20.11 19.74
N VAL A 294 14.97 19.58 19.68
CA VAL A 294 15.34 18.36 20.43
C VAL A 294 15.17 18.59 21.94
N HIS A 295 15.48 19.80 22.42
CA HIS A 295 15.31 20.16 23.83
C HIS A 295 13.85 20.06 24.26
N GLN A 296 12.93 20.64 23.47
CA GLN A 296 11.50 20.59 23.74
C GLN A 296 10.96 19.16 23.73
N LEU A 297 11.48 18.28 22.86
CA LEU A 297 11.11 16.86 22.83
C LEU A 297 11.57 16.07 24.06
N CYS A 298 12.72 16.44 24.65
CA CYS A 298 13.23 15.80 25.86
C CYS A 298 12.53 16.29 27.13
N GLU A 299 11.94 17.48 27.10
CA GLU A 299 11.23 18.09 28.24
C GLU A 299 9.73 17.73 28.30
N THR A 300 9.14 17.25 27.20
CA THR A 300 7.76 16.73 27.13
C THR A 300 7.66 15.24 27.43
#